data_AF-A0A2V7RPL2-F1
#
_entry.id   AF-A0A2V7RPL2-F1
#
_cell.length_a   1.000
_cell.length_b   1.000
_cell.length_c   1.000
_cell.angle_alpha   90.00
_cell.angle_beta   90.00
_cell.angle_gamma   90.00
#
_symmetry.space_group_name_H-M   'P 1'
#
loop_
_entity.id
_entity.type
_entity.pdbx_description
1 polymer ?
#
loop_
_entity_poly.entity_id
_entity_poly.type
_entity_poly.pdbx_seq_one_letter_code
_entity_poly.pdbx_strand_id
1 'polypeptide(L)'
;MTAATTAPTQADADAISANIRALHLPYGTMADPGFASSDPTSADYTRDVSYNRTGDAAIWTGHYLAAESFRYAVTQSADALDAVRNALNGVQSLVDVTSPLDPDVLARSWVPQNSPYLDKITADEGHNGMYPSTYNGQAVYWIGNTSRDQYAGVFFGLATAYDLVPDAALRMQVSALVTRLLDYLIAHGWSVQMPNGQFSTTFLGRPDQQLTLLQIGRHVNPARYEVVYTAFAAANAPLVIAPIRAECSDTYGSYFKFNIDYISFFDLVRLEPPGSTNRPFYKAAYRQLRQCTATHQNAHFNMIDRALRGANGSRDSDTRDFL
;
A
#
# COMPACT_ATOMS: atom_id res chain seq x y z
N MET A 1 26.64 12.31 -28.02
CA MET A 1 27.14 12.10 -26.65
C MET A 1 25.93 12.08 -25.74
N THR A 2 25.40 10.90 -25.45
CA THR A 2 24.38 10.73 -24.42
C THR A 2 25.04 11.02 -23.08
N ALA A 3 24.50 11.97 -22.31
CA ALA A 3 24.94 12.18 -20.95
C ALA A 3 24.83 10.84 -20.22
N ALA A 4 25.92 10.37 -19.62
CA ALA A 4 25.85 9.21 -18.75
C ALA A 4 24.90 9.56 -17.60
N THR A 5 23.75 8.90 -17.54
CA THR A 5 22.84 9.00 -16.40
C THR A 5 23.60 8.51 -15.17
N THR A 6 23.91 9.41 -14.26
CA THR A 6 24.50 9.06 -12.96
C THR A 6 23.47 8.27 -12.17
N ALA A 7 23.87 7.13 -11.63
CA ALA A 7 22.99 6.32 -10.78
C ALA A 7 22.48 7.13 -9.59
N PRO A 8 21.22 6.96 -9.15
CA PRO A 8 20.69 7.65 -7.99
C PRO A 8 21.53 7.43 -6.74
N THR A 9 21.59 8.46 -5.91
CA THR A 9 22.37 8.49 -4.67
C THR A 9 21.47 8.43 -3.44
N GLN A 10 22.07 8.19 -2.27
CA GLN A 10 21.39 8.33 -0.98
C GLN A 10 20.80 9.75 -0.81
N ALA A 11 21.50 10.79 -1.26
CA ALA A 11 21.04 12.17 -1.17
C ALA A 11 19.77 12.41 -1.99
N ASP A 12 19.64 11.77 -3.16
CA ASP A 12 18.42 11.84 -3.98
C ASP A 12 17.24 11.20 -3.24
N ALA A 13 17.45 10.03 -2.61
CA ALA A 13 16.44 9.36 -1.80
C ALA A 13 16.01 10.21 -0.59
N ASP A 14 16.97 10.83 0.11
CA ASP A 14 16.69 11.70 1.25
C ASP A 14 15.95 12.98 0.82
N ALA A 15 16.27 13.56 -0.34
CA ALA A 15 15.56 14.70 -0.90
C ALA A 15 14.11 14.35 -1.26
N ILE A 16 13.86 13.17 -1.85
CA ILE A 16 12.49 12.69 -2.14
C ILE A 16 11.70 12.52 -0.83
N SER A 17 12.28 11.88 0.18
CA SER A 17 11.64 11.69 1.49
C SER A 17 11.32 13.04 2.17
N ALA A 18 12.27 13.99 2.14
CA ALA A 18 12.05 15.33 2.66
C ALA A 18 10.91 16.08 1.94
N ASN A 19 10.85 15.98 0.61
CA ASN A 19 9.77 16.57 -0.20
C ASN A 19 8.41 15.96 0.13
N ILE A 20 8.32 14.62 0.26
CA ILE A 20 7.09 13.95 0.67
C ILE A 20 6.61 14.46 2.03
N ARG A 21 7.51 14.52 3.02
CA ARG A 21 7.18 15.02 4.36
C ARG A 21 6.70 16.47 4.37
N ALA A 22 7.30 17.31 3.53
CA ALA A 22 6.99 18.73 3.48
C ALA A 22 5.68 19.04 2.73
N LEU A 23 5.38 18.30 1.66
CA LEU A 23 4.37 18.71 0.68
C LEU A 23 3.26 17.69 0.43
N HIS A 24 3.40 16.45 0.88
CA HIS A 24 2.46 15.38 0.51
C HIS A 24 1.71 14.78 1.70
N LEU A 25 1.90 15.29 2.93
CA LEU A 25 1.28 14.75 4.14
C LEU A 25 0.44 15.79 4.91
N PRO A 26 -0.51 16.52 4.27
CA PRO A 26 -1.22 17.63 4.91
C PRO A 26 -1.95 17.26 6.19
N TYR A 27 -2.43 16.01 6.27
CA TYR A 27 -3.13 15.45 7.43
C TYR A 27 -2.51 14.13 7.90
N GLY A 28 -1.20 13.95 7.66
CA GLY A 28 -0.46 12.74 8.02
C GLY A 28 -0.67 11.55 7.07
N THR A 29 -1.46 11.72 6.00
CA THR A 29 -1.67 10.73 4.93
C THR A 29 -1.28 11.34 3.58
N MET A 30 -0.87 10.48 2.65
CA MET A 30 -0.42 10.89 1.32
C MET A 30 -1.51 11.63 0.55
N ALA A 31 -1.17 12.76 -0.04
CA ALA A 31 -2.03 13.53 -0.92
C ALA A 31 -1.23 14.11 -2.08
N ASP A 32 -1.91 14.44 -3.17
CA ASP A 32 -1.32 15.08 -4.35
C ASP A 32 -1.43 16.61 -4.24
N PRO A 33 -0.32 17.32 -3.99
CA PRO A 33 -0.33 18.78 -3.89
C PRO A 33 -0.59 19.41 -5.27
N GLY A 34 -1.50 20.37 -5.31
CA GLY A 34 -1.62 21.31 -6.42
C GLY A 34 -0.72 22.52 -6.18
N PHE A 35 0.28 22.72 -7.03
CA PHE A 35 1.22 23.84 -6.90
C PHE A 35 0.73 25.10 -7.63
N ALA A 36 1.08 26.27 -7.08
CA ALA A 36 0.75 27.57 -7.66
C ALA A 36 1.41 27.82 -9.04
N SER A 37 2.49 27.12 -9.35
CA SER A 37 3.17 27.18 -10.65
C SER A 37 3.64 25.81 -11.11
N SER A 38 3.57 25.56 -12.40
CA SER A 38 4.19 24.39 -13.05
C SER A 38 5.60 24.67 -13.58
N ASP A 39 6.11 25.90 -13.42
CA ASP A 39 7.46 26.29 -13.83
C ASP A 39 8.47 25.93 -12.72
N PRO A 40 9.40 24.98 -12.95
CA PRO A 40 10.40 24.57 -11.95
C PRO A 40 11.33 25.70 -11.48
N THR A 41 11.39 26.81 -12.22
CA THR A 41 12.22 27.97 -11.87
C THR A 41 11.47 29.02 -11.04
N SER A 42 10.16 28.88 -10.90
CA SER A 42 9.33 29.80 -10.13
C SER A 42 9.51 29.58 -8.62
N ALA A 43 9.55 30.67 -7.85
CA ALA A 43 9.50 30.61 -6.38
C ALA A 43 8.19 29.96 -5.86
N ASP A 44 7.16 29.90 -6.71
CA ASP A 44 5.86 29.32 -6.43
C ASP A 44 5.75 27.83 -6.85
N TYR A 45 6.82 27.21 -7.35
CA TYR A 45 6.82 25.81 -7.83
C TYR A 45 6.49 24.78 -6.75
N THR A 46 6.82 25.07 -5.49
CA THR A 46 6.52 24.19 -4.34
C THR A 46 5.48 24.79 -3.39
N ARG A 47 4.84 25.90 -3.77
CA ARG A 47 3.78 26.51 -2.96
C ARG A 47 2.47 25.78 -3.23
N ASP A 48 2.03 24.97 -2.27
CA ASP A 48 0.73 24.29 -2.35
C ASP A 48 -0.41 25.31 -2.26
N VAL A 49 -1.39 25.15 -3.16
CA VAL A 49 -2.64 25.92 -3.17
C VAL A 49 -3.86 25.03 -3.08
N SER A 50 -3.67 23.71 -3.26
CA SER A 50 -4.71 22.71 -3.06
C SER A 50 -4.08 21.35 -2.75
N TYR A 51 -4.93 20.43 -2.29
CA TYR A 51 -4.66 19.01 -2.37
C TYR A 51 -5.74 18.36 -3.22
N ASN A 52 -5.30 17.54 -4.16
CA ASN A 52 -6.12 16.89 -5.16
C ASN A 52 -6.01 15.37 -5.01
N ARG A 53 -6.88 14.63 -5.71
CA ARG A 53 -6.77 13.17 -5.89
C ARG A 53 -6.51 12.41 -4.58
N THR A 54 -7.12 12.85 -3.47
CA THR A 54 -6.90 12.23 -2.16
C THR A 54 -7.57 10.86 -2.06
N GLY A 55 -8.37 10.45 -3.06
CA GLY A 55 -9.02 9.14 -3.11
C GLY A 55 -8.06 7.95 -3.04
N ASP A 56 -6.78 8.14 -3.37
CA ASP A 56 -5.75 7.09 -3.30
C ASP A 56 -4.79 7.27 -2.11
N ALA A 57 -5.16 8.09 -1.11
CA ALA A 57 -4.28 8.37 0.01
C ALA A 57 -3.89 7.10 0.79
N ALA A 58 -4.79 6.14 0.98
CA ALA A 58 -4.51 4.94 1.75
C ALA A 58 -3.45 4.04 1.09
N ILE A 59 -3.58 3.72 -0.21
CA ILE A 59 -2.58 2.92 -0.93
C ILE A 59 -1.21 3.60 -0.89
N TRP A 60 -1.15 4.91 -1.13
CA TRP A 60 0.11 5.65 -1.17
C TRP A 60 0.73 5.83 0.21
N THR A 61 -0.08 6.00 1.26
CA THR A 61 0.43 6.03 2.64
C THR A 61 1.04 4.69 3.04
N GLY A 62 0.43 3.57 2.61
CA GLY A 62 1.00 2.23 2.77
C GLY A 62 2.32 2.04 2.02
N HIS A 63 2.43 2.52 0.78
CA HIS A 63 3.69 2.50 0.03
C HIS A 63 4.76 3.38 0.66
N TYR A 64 4.39 4.55 1.16
CA TYR A 64 5.31 5.44 1.88
C TYR A 64 5.82 4.79 3.17
N LEU A 65 4.93 4.11 3.93
CA LEU A 65 5.33 3.31 5.09
C LEU A 65 6.34 2.22 4.71
N ALA A 66 6.12 1.50 3.60
CA ALA A 66 7.08 0.50 3.11
C ALA A 66 8.43 1.15 2.71
N ALA A 67 8.39 2.26 1.96
CA ALA A 67 9.57 2.97 1.48
C ALA A 67 10.45 3.45 2.64
N GLU A 68 9.86 4.11 3.64
CA GLU A 68 10.59 4.58 4.82
C GLU A 68 11.08 3.41 5.70
N SER A 69 10.36 2.28 5.71
CA SER A 69 10.82 1.07 6.40
C SER A 69 12.05 0.45 5.72
N PHE A 70 12.09 0.42 4.38
CA PHE A 70 13.29 0.03 3.63
C PHE A 70 14.45 1.01 3.87
N ARG A 71 14.17 2.32 3.85
CA ARG A 71 15.18 3.35 4.14
C ARG A 71 15.74 3.20 5.54
N TYR A 72 14.89 2.99 6.54
CA TYR A 72 15.32 2.74 7.91
C TYR A 72 16.16 1.47 8.01
N ALA A 73 15.74 0.36 7.37
CA ALA A 73 16.48 -0.90 7.42
C ALA A 73 17.94 -0.74 6.95
N VAL A 74 18.17 0.07 5.91
CA VAL A 74 19.51 0.29 5.33
C VAL A 74 20.30 1.36 6.09
N THR A 75 19.65 2.45 6.49
CA THR A 75 20.34 3.64 7.03
C THR A 75 20.41 3.68 8.56
N GLN A 76 19.43 3.05 9.23
CA GLN A 76 19.19 3.15 10.68
C GLN A 76 19.05 4.61 11.17
N SER A 77 18.66 5.54 10.28
CA SER A 77 18.55 6.95 10.62
C SER A 77 17.33 7.25 11.48
N ALA A 78 17.47 8.17 12.44
CA ALA A 78 16.37 8.63 13.27
C ALA A 78 15.26 9.26 12.44
N ASP A 79 15.62 10.04 11.41
CA ASP A 79 14.65 10.67 10.51
C ASP A 79 13.82 9.65 9.72
N ALA A 80 14.38 8.49 9.34
CA ALA A 80 13.63 7.42 8.71
C ALA A 80 12.69 6.73 9.70
N LEU A 81 13.14 6.50 10.95
CA LEU A 81 12.28 5.93 11.97
C LEU A 81 11.08 6.82 12.29
N ASP A 82 11.31 8.13 12.39
CA ASP A 82 10.24 9.11 12.61
C ASP A 82 9.28 9.17 11.41
N ALA A 83 9.79 9.06 10.19
CA ALA A 83 8.96 8.96 9.00
C ALA A 83 8.09 7.70 8.98
N VAL A 84 8.64 6.53 9.36
CA VAL A 84 7.87 5.28 9.54
C VAL A 84 6.76 5.48 10.58
N ARG A 85 7.08 6.03 11.76
CA ARG A 85 6.09 6.27 12.82
C ARG A 85 4.97 7.19 12.35
N ASN A 86 5.30 8.25 11.64
CA ASN A 86 4.32 9.18 11.08
C ASN A 86 3.44 8.50 10.03
N ALA A 87 4.01 7.72 9.11
CA ALA A 87 3.26 6.99 8.11
C ALA A 87 2.33 5.93 8.73
N LEU A 88 2.79 5.21 9.76
CA LEU A 88 1.99 4.25 10.50
C LEU A 88 0.82 4.93 11.23
N ASN A 89 1.06 6.08 11.85
CA ASN A 89 -0.01 6.89 12.44
C ASN A 89 -0.99 7.42 11.38
N GLY A 90 -0.50 7.73 10.18
CA GLY A 90 -1.35 8.03 9.01
C GLY A 90 -2.27 6.87 8.66
N VAL A 91 -1.73 5.65 8.53
CA VAL A 91 -2.54 4.43 8.31
C VAL A 91 -3.55 4.22 9.43
N GLN A 92 -3.11 4.36 10.69
CA GLN A 92 -3.99 4.25 11.86
C GLN A 92 -5.17 5.23 11.79
N SER A 93 -4.90 6.49 11.42
CA SER A 93 -5.93 7.53 11.31
C SER A 93 -7.01 7.16 10.30
N LEU A 94 -6.67 6.48 9.19
CA LEU A 94 -7.62 6.04 8.17
C LEU A 94 -8.58 4.94 8.66
N VAL A 95 -8.23 4.24 9.74
CA VAL A 95 -9.09 3.23 10.38
C VAL A 95 -9.85 3.81 11.56
N ASP A 96 -9.25 4.75 12.29
CA ASP A 96 -9.89 5.35 13.47
C ASP A 96 -11.00 6.33 13.11
N VAL A 97 -10.83 7.10 12.03
CA VAL A 97 -11.81 8.10 11.58
C VAL A 97 -13.15 7.50 11.19
N THR A 98 -13.23 6.20 10.91
CA THR A 98 -14.48 5.55 10.48
C THR A 98 -15.39 5.21 11.65
N SER A 99 -14.86 5.21 12.88
CA SER A 99 -15.64 4.97 14.10
C SER A 99 -16.36 6.23 14.60
N PRO A 100 -17.55 6.12 15.21
CA PRO A 100 -18.28 4.87 15.47
C PRO A 100 -19.17 4.39 14.31
N LEU A 101 -19.18 5.10 13.18
CA LEU A 101 -20.15 4.88 12.10
C LEU A 101 -19.97 3.52 11.41
N ASP A 102 -18.72 3.15 11.09
CA ASP A 102 -18.36 1.87 10.50
C ASP A 102 -16.97 1.45 11.01
N PRO A 103 -16.88 0.91 12.23
CA PRO A 103 -15.60 0.61 12.86
C PRO A 103 -14.77 -0.37 12.03
N ASP A 104 -13.48 -0.10 11.94
CA ASP A 104 -12.46 -0.97 11.33
C ASP A 104 -12.52 -1.13 9.81
N VAL A 105 -13.46 -0.46 9.12
CA VAL A 105 -13.35 -0.23 7.67
C VAL A 105 -12.19 0.73 7.40
N LEU A 106 -11.52 0.57 6.26
CA LEU A 106 -10.46 1.49 5.83
C LEU A 106 -11.08 2.67 5.09
N ALA A 107 -10.82 3.91 5.52
CA ALA A 107 -11.13 5.10 4.73
C ALA A 107 -10.13 5.28 3.57
N ARG A 108 -10.57 5.86 2.45
CA ARG A 108 -9.68 6.30 1.35
C ARG A 108 -8.79 7.44 1.81
N SER A 109 -9.39 8.44 2.46
CA SER A 109 -8.73 9.60 3.07
C SER A 109 -9.62 10.23 4.13
N TRP A 110 -9.11 11.23 4.86
CA TRP A 110 -9.93 12.10 5.69
C TRP A 110 -9.42 13.54 5.65
N VAL A 111 -10.31 14.48 5.98
CA VAL A 111 -10.05 15.92 5.94
C VAL A 111 -10.78 16.61 7.10
N PRO A 112 -10.13 17.55 7.80
CA PRO A 112 -10.80 18.43 8.74
C PRO A 112 -11.95 19.24 8.12
N GLN A 113 -13.06 19.42 8.85
CA GLN A 113 -14.18 20.25 8.36
C GLN A 113 -13.82 21.74 8.22
N ASN A 114 -12.78 22.19 8.93
CA ASN A 114 -12.24 23.54 8.82
C ASN A 114 -11.02 23.63 7.88
N SER A 115 -10.74 22.58 7.10
CA SER A 115 -9.65 22.60 6.11
C SER A 115 -9.91 23.68 5.05
N PRO A 116 -8.89 24.49 4.68
CA PRO A 116 -9.01 25.39 3.53
C PRO A 116 -9.12 24.65 2.19
N TYR A 117 -8.86 23.34 2.18
CA TYR A 117 -8.89 22.50 0.99
C TYR A 117 -10.18 21.67 0.89
N LEU A 118 -11.11 21.79 1.85
CA LEU A 118 -12.31 20.97 1.92
C LEU A 118 -13.16 21.06 0.65
N ASP A 119 -13.39 22.27 0.13
CA ASP A 119 -14.23 22.46 -1.06
C ASP A 119 -13.64 21.75 -2.29
N LYS A 120 -12.32 21.85 -2.47
CA LYS A 120 -11.62 21.17 -3.57
C LYS A 120 -11.66 19.65 -3.41
N ILE A 121 -11.38 19.14 -2.22
CA ILE A 121 -11.44 17.70 -1.92
C ILE A 121 -12.87 17.18 -2.10
N THR A 122 -13.88 17.95 -1.69
CA THR A 122 -15.29 17.60 -1.88
C THR A 122 -15.65 17.52 -3.37
N ALA A 123 -15.17 18.46 -4.18
CA ALA A 123 -15.40 18.46 -5.62
C ALA A 123 -14.74 17.25 -6.31
N ASP A 124 -13.51 16.91 -5.93
CA ASP A 124 -12.78 15.79 -6.53
C ASP A 124 -13.29 14.43 -6.06
N GLU A 125 -13.53 14.28 -4.76
CA GLU A 125 -13.67 12.98 -4.09
C GLU A 125 -15.03 12.76 -3.46
N GLY A 126 -15.92 13.76 -3.43
CA GLY A 126 -17.24 13.65 -2.82
C GLY A 126 -18.11 12.55 -3.43
N HIS A 127 -17.85 12.19 -4.70
CA HIS A 127 -18.49 11.08 -5.39
C HIS A 127 -18.20 9.70 -4.75
N ASN A 128 -17.14 9.58 -3.96
CA ASN A 128 -16.79 8.38 -3.19
C ASN A 128 -17.55 8.29 -1.85
N GLY A 129 -18.42 9.25 -1.55
CA GLY A 129 -19.12 9.34 -0.28
C GLY A 129 -18.27 9.98 0.80
N MET A 130 -18.83 11.00 1.46
CA MET A 130 -18.21 11.72 2.56
C MET A 130 -19.02 11.53 3.82
N TYR A 131 -18.37 11.04 4.86
CA TYR A 131 -19.02 10.68 6.11
C TYR A 131 -18.48 11.53 7.25
N PRO A 132 -19.34 12.22 8.02
CA PRO A 132 -18.89 13.02 9.16
C PRO A 132 -18.37 12.10 10.27
N SER A 133 -17.31 12.53 10.94
CA SER A 133 -16.76 11.84 12.11
C SER A 133 -16.05 12.83 13.04
N THR A 134 -15.50 12.32 14.13
CA THR A 134 -14.61 13.04 15.04
C THR A 134 -13.32 12.28 15.19
N TYR A 135 -12.20 12.94 14.92
CA TYR A 135 -10.86 12.37 15.10
C TYR A 135 -10.01 13.32 15.94
N ASN A 136 -9.39 12.81 17.00
CA ASN A 136 -8.61 13.59 17.96
C ASN A 136 -9.32 14.87 18.48
N GLY A 137 -10.63 14.78 18.72
CA GLY A 137 -11.45 15.90 19.21
C GLY A 137 -11.84 16.93 18.15
N GLN A 138 -11.48 16.72 16.89
CA GLN A 138 -11.80 17.60 15.77
C GLN A 138 -12.87 16.99 14.86
N ALA A 139 -13.79 17.82 14.39
CA ALA A 139 -14.77 17.42 13.38
C ALA A 139 -14.07 17.21 12.02
N VAL A 140 -14.28 16.05 11.42
CA VAL A 140 -13.68 15.64 10.15
C VAL A 140 -14.75 15.10 9.20
N TYR A 141 -14.40 15.00 7.92
CA TYR A 141 -15.02 14.08 6.98
C TYR A 141 -14.01 12.99 6.62
N TRP A 142 -14.46 11.74 6.55
CA TRP A 142 -13.69 10.68 5.91
C TRP A 142 -14.36 10.27 4.59
N ILE A 143 -13.54 9.85 3.63
CA ILE A 143 -13.97 9.48 2.28
C ILE A 143 -14.02 7.97 2.19
N GLY A 144 -15.18 7.44 1.79
CA GLY A 144 -15.42 6.00 1.64
C GLY A 144 -15.18 5.50 0.22
N ASN A 145 -15.99 4.54 -0.21
CA ASN A 145 -15.86 3.82 -1.48
C ASN A 145 -14.47 3.17 -1.69
N THR A 146 -13.95 2.56 -0.62
CA THR A 146 -12.59 2.02 -0.58
C THR A 146 -12.42 0.79 -1.48
N SER A 147 -11.45 0.87 -2.38
CA SER A 147 -11.09 -0.18 -3.32
C SER A 147 -10.05 -1.16 -2.76
N ARG A 148 -9.91 -2.34 -3.37
CA ARG A 148 -8.96 -3.39 -2.92
C ARG A 148 -7.50 -2.93 -2.91
N ASP A 149 -7.16 -2.04 -3.83
CA ASP A 149 -5.81 -1.49 -3.99
C ASP A 149 -5.36 -0.69 -2.76
N GLN A 150 -6.28 0.04 -2.11
CA GLN A 150 -6.07 0.74 -0.84
C GLN A 150 -5.63 -0.24 0.25
N TYR A 151 -6.39 -1.33 0.40
CA TYR A 151 -6.04 -2.39 1.34
C TYR A 151 -4.72 -3.07 0.99
N ALA A 152 -4.47 -3.37 -0.29
CA ALA A 152 -3.22 -4.01 -0.72
C ALA A 152 -2.00 -3.16 -0.38
N GLY A 153 -2.03 -1.84 -0.64
CA GLY A 153 -0.95 -0.93 -0.28
C GLY A 153 -0.77 -0.79 1.23
N VAL A 154 -1.86 -0.65 1.98
CA VAL A 154 -1.83 -0.57 3.45
C VAL A 154 -1.19 -1.84 4.04
N PHE A 155 -1.63 -3.02 3.63
CA PHE A 155 -1.09 -4.28 4.14
C PHE A 155 0.38 -4.49 3.74
N PHE A 156 0.77 -4.12 2.52
CA PHE A 156 2.17 -4.14 2.09
C PHE A 156 3.07 -3.27 2.98
N GLY A 157 2.62 -2.03 3.28
CA GLY A 157 3.30 -1.12 4.20
C GLY A 157 3.42 -1.70 5.61
N LEU A 158 2.31 -2.20 6.16
CA LEU A 158 2.25 -2.78 7.49
C LEU A 158 3.17 -4.01 7.62
N ALA A 159 3.11 -4.95 6.67
CA ALA A 159 3.96 -6.15 6.67
C ALA A 159 5.45 -5.80 6.58
N THR A 160 5.80 -4.84 5.72
CA THR A 160 7.18 -4.35 5.55
C THR A 160 7.70 -3.70 6.84
N ALA A 161 6.90 -2.82 7.45
CA ALA A 161 7.28 -2.15 8.69
C ALA A 161 7.47 -3.14 9.86
N TYR A 162 6.60 -4.13 9.97
CA TYR A 162 6.71 -5.19 10.99
C TYR A 162 8.05 -5.91 10.93
N ASP A 163 8.48 -6.28 9.74
CA ASP A 163 9.72 -7.04 9.54
C ASP A 163 10.98 -6.21 9.72
N LEU A 164 10.98 -5.01 9.14
CA LEU A 164 12.20 -4.22 8.97
C LEU A 164 12.49 -3.28 10.13
N VAL A 165 11.49 -2.95 10.96
CA VAL A 165 11.66 -2.01 12.07
C VAL A 165 11.57 -2.77 13.40
N PRO A 166 12.69 -2.97 14.11
CA PRO A 166 12.74 -3.73 15.36
C PRO A 166 12.30 -2.87 16.56
N ASP A 167 11.17 -2.19 16.44
CA ASP A 167 10.53 -1.41 17.51
C ASP A 167 9.29 -2.17 18.01
N ALA A 168 9.28 -2.54 19.29
CA ALA A 168 8.23 -3.39 19.87
C ALA A 168 6.85 -2.71 19.91
N ALA A 169 6.81 -1.40 20.17
CA ALA A 169 5.56 -0.65 20.21
C ALA A 169 4.97 -0.52 18.80
N LEU A 170 5.84 -0.25 17.81
CA LEU A 170 5.47 -0.21 16.41
C LEU A 170 4.91 -1.56 15.93
N ARG A 171 5.60 -2.67 16.23
CA ARG A 171 5.12 -4.02 15.86
C ARG A 171 3.78 -4.36 16.50
N MET A 172 3.54 -3.91 17.74
CA MET A 172 2.26 -4.07 18.41
C MET A 172 1.16 -3.27 17.71
N GLN A 173 1.43 -2.01 17.34
CA GLN A 173 0.49 -1.17 16.58
C GLN A 173 0.18 -1.77 15.22
N VAL A 174 1.18 -2.27 14.49
CA VAL A 174 0.99 -2.96 13.21
C VAL A 174 0.11 -4.20 13.38
N SER A 175 0.41 -5.06 14.35
CA SER A 175 -0.36 -6.28 14.61
C SER A 175 -1.83 -5.98 14.93
N ALA A 176 -2.08 -4.93 15.71
CA ALA A 176 -3.42 -4.45 16.03
C ALA A 176 -4.16 -3.93 14.77
N LEU A 177 -3.51 -3.12 13.93
CA LEU A 177 -4.11 -2.60 12.70
C LEU A 177 -4.43 -3.69 11.68
N VAL A 178 -3.48 -4.59 11.43
CA VAL A 178 -3.71 -5.76 10.57
C VAL A 178 -4.88 -6.58 11.08
N THR A 179 -4.95 -6.78 12.40
CA THR A 179 -6.03 -7.56 13.02
C THR A 179 -7.39 -6.90 12.80
N ARG A 180 -7.53 -5.59 13.08
CA ARG A 180 -8.78 -4.84 12.87
C ARG A 180 -9.25 -4.90 11.42
N LEU A 181 -8.37 -4.57 10.47
CA LEU A 181 -8.70 -4.55 9.05
C LEU A 181 -9.04 -5.95 8.51
N LEU A 182 -8.28 -6.97 8.89
CA LEU A 182 -8.48 -8.33 8.41
C LEU A 182 -9.73 -8.96 9.03
N ASP A 183 -10.01 -8.68 10.30
CA ASP A 183 -11.25 -9.09 10.96
C ASP A 183 -12.48 -8.49 10.29
N TYR A 184 -12.43 -7.19 9.97
CA TYR A 184 -13.49 -6.54 9.21
C TYR A 184 -13.73 -7.28 7.88
N LEU A 185 -12.67 -7.54 7.09
CA LEU A 185 -12.80 -8.22 5.81
C LEU A 185 -13.37 -9.65 5.94
N ILE A 186 -12.90 -10.42 6.92
CA ILE A 186 -13.39 -11.80 7.15
C ILE A 186 -14.85 -11.78 7.59
N ALA A 187 -15.22 -10.90 8.53
CA ALA A 187 -16.58 -10.79 9.04
C ALA A 187 -17.59 -10.39 7.95
N HIS A 188 -17.17 -9.58 6.98
CA HIS A 188 -18.01 -9.12 5.87
C HIS A 188 -17.87 -9.99 4.61
N GLY A 189 -17.42 -11.24 4.76
CA GLY A 189 -17.36 -12.19 3.64
C GLY A 189 -16.48 -11.71 2.49
N TRP A 190 -15.37 -11.04 2.82
CA TRP A 190 -14.41 -10.45 1.89
C TRP A 190 -14.95 -9.31 1.02
N SER A 191 -16.07 -8.70 1.42
CA SER A 191 -16.63 -7.52 0.75
C SER A 191 -16.58 -6.31 1.67
N VAL A 192 -16.38 -5.13 1.10
CA VAL A 192 -16.31 -3.86 1.84
C VAL A 192 -17.63 -3.13 1.63
N GLN A 193 -18.39 -2.96 2.71
CA GLN A 193 -19.67 -2.25 2.69
C GLN A 193 -19.49 -0.88 3.33
N MET A 194 -20.01 0.16 2.70
CA MET A 194 -19.96 1.53 3.21
C MET A 194 -21.14 1.81 4.15
N PRO A 195 -21.09 2.87 4.98
CA PRO A 195 -22.19 3.23 5.89
C PRO A 195 -23.56 3.44 5.23
N ASN A 196 -23.58 3.75 3.94
CA ASN A 196 -24.80 3.89 3.14
C ASN A 196 -25.37 2.54 2.64
N GLY A 197 -24.78 1.41 3.05
CA GLY A 197 -25.17 0.06 2.67
C GLY A 197 -24.65 -0.41 1.31
N GLN A 198 -23.97 0.44 0.53
CA GLN A 198 -23.42 0.07 -0.77
C GLN A 198 -22.12 -0.71 -0.62
N PHE A 199 -21.92 -1.73 -1.46
CA PHE A 199 -20.64 -2.42 -1.56
C PHE A 199 -19.68 -1.59 -2.41
N SER A 200 -18.54 -1.23 -1.84
CA SER A 200 -17.49 -0.48 -2.53
C SER A 200 -16.57 -1.42 -3.33
N THR A 201 -16.22 -2.57 -2.75
CA THR A 201 -15.36 -3.55 -3.40
C THR A 201 -15.51 -4.95 -2.80
N THR A 202 -14.94 -5.95 -3.46
CA THR A 202 -14.91 -7.33 -2.95
C THR A 202 -13.64 -8.06 -3.39
N PHE A 203 -13.04 -8.83 -2.47
CA PHE A 203 -11.91 -9.73 -2.75
C PHE A 203 -12.37 -11.11 -3.24
N LEU A 204 -13.68 -11.35 -3.38
CA LEU A 204 -14.18 -12.57 -4.01
C LEU A 204 -13.61 -12.71 -5.43
N GLY A 205 -13.14 -13.92 -5.76
CA GLY A 205 -12.44 -14.19 -7.01
C GLY A 205 -10.97 -13.74 -7.05
N ARG A 206 -10.43 -13.21 -5.94
CA ARG A 206 -9.01 -12.87 -5.79
C ARG A 206 -8.35 -13.69 -4.68
N PRO A 207 -8.25 -15.03 -4.83
CA PRO A 207 -7.59 -15.88 -3.84
C PRO A 207 -6.12 -15.48 -3.63
N ASP A 208 -5.47 -14.89 -4.63
CA ASP A 208 -4.14 -14.27 -4.54
C ASP A 208 -4.09 -13.18 -3.47
N GLN A 209 -5.03 -12.23 -3.50
CA GLN A 209 -5.09 -11.14 -2.52
C GLN A 209 -5.59 -11.63 -1.16
N GLN A 210 -6.65 -12.46 -1.13
CA GLN A 210 -7.18 -13.01 0.13
C GLN A 210 -6.12 -13.79 0.91
N LEU A 211 -5.35 -14.65 0.22
CA LEU A 211 -4.25 -15.40 0.84
C LEU A 211 -3.10 -14.49 1.25
N THR A 212 -2.80 -13.43 0.49
CA THR A 212 -1.79 -12.44 0.89
C THR A 212 -2.17 -11.79 2.22
N LEU A 213 -3.40 -11.27 2.35
CA LEU A 213 -3.83 -10.58 3.56
C LEU A 213 -3.88 -11.54 4.77
N LEU A 214 -4.37 -12.77 4.58
CA LEU A 214 -4.33 -13.82 5.62
C LEU A 214 -2.91 -14.20 6.01
N GLN A 215 -1.98 -14.25 5.05
CA GLN A 215 -0.59 -14.57 5.31
C GLN A 215 0.10 -13.50 6.14
N ILE A 216 -0.16 -12.23 5.83
CA ILE A 216 0.31 -11.09 6.63
C ILE A 216 -0.30 -11.16 8.04
N GLY A 217 -1.61 -11.42 8.15
CA GLY A 217 -2.28 -11.64 9.43
C GLY A 217 -1.62 -12.75 10.26
N ARG A 218 -1.39 -13.91 9.65
CA ARG A 218 -0.70 -15.04 10.28
C ARG A 218 0.70 -14.68 10.75
N HIS A 219 1.44 -13.91 9.97
CA HIS A 219 2.80 -13.50 10.30
C HIS A 219 2.84 -12.58 11.53
N VAL A 220 1.95 -11.59 11.60
CA VAL A 220 1.96 -10.58 12.70
C VAL A 220 1.13 -10.97 13.92
N ASN A 221 0.18 -11.91 13.75
CA ASN A 221 -0.71 -12.42 14.78
C ASN A 221 -1.07 -13.90 14.52
N PRO A 222 -0.11 -14.84 14.66
CA PRO A 222 -0.31 -16.25 14.32
C PRO A 222 -1.39 -16.90 15.19
N ALA A 223 -1.52 -16.50 16.45
CA ALA A 223 -2.54 -17.02 17.36
C ALA A 223 -3.97 -16.84 16.82
N ARG A 224 -4.21 -15.76 16.06
CA ARG A 224 -5.51 -15.48 15.47
C ARG A 224 -5.70 -16.10 14.09
N TYR A 225 -4.66 -16.08 13.25
CA TYR A 225 -4.84 -16.34 11.81
C TYR A 225 -4.20 -17.63 11.29
N GLU A 226 -3.41 -18.39 12.07
CA GLU A 226 -2.78 -19.64 11.58
C GLU A 226 -3.82 -20.64 11.06
N VAL A 227 -4.87 -20.89 11.85
CA VAL A 227 -5.93 -21.84 11.49
C VAL A 227 -6.73 -21.33 10.30
N VAL A 228 -7.07 -20.04 10.28
CA VAL A 228 -7.85 -19.41 9.20
C VAL A 228 -7.09 -19.47 7.88
N TYR A 229 -5.81 -19.06 7.88
CA TYR A 229 -4.94 -19.14 6.72
C TYR A 229 -4.79 -20.57 6.23
N THR A 230 -4.48 -21.52 7.12
CA THR A 230 -4.24 -22.93 6.74
C THR A 230 -5.48 -23.53 6.08
N ALA A 231 -6.66 -23.32 6.65
CA ALA A 231 -7.91 -23.82 6.09
C ALA A 231 -8.22 -23.20 4.71
N PHE A 232 -8.05 -21.88 4.59
CA PHE A 232 -8.32 -21.16 3.35
C PHE A 232 -7.31 -21.54 2.24
N ALA A 233 -6.03 -21.66 2.59
CA ALA A 233 -4.94 -22.02 1.66
C ALA A 233 -5.08 -23.43 1.11
N ALA A 234 -5.51 -24.40 1.93
CA ALA A 234 -5.73 -25.78 1.50
C ALA A 234 -6.70 -25.87 0.31
N ALA A 235 -7.74 -25.02 0.27
CA ALA A 235 -8.71 -24.99 -0.81
C ALA A 235 -8.32 -24.04 -1.97
N ASN A 236 -7.62 -22.93 -1.67
CA ASN A 236 -7.49 -21.82 -2.62
C ASN A 236 -6.08 -21.64 -3.20
N ALA A 237 -5.03 -22.24 -2.61
CA ALA A 237 -3.67 -22.07 -3.11
C ALA A 237 -3.50 -22.46 -4.59
N PRO A 238 -4.09 -23.58 -5.09
CA PRO A 238 -4.03 -23.93 -6.51
C PRO A 238 -4.74 -22.92 -7.44
N LEU A 239 -5.66 -22.11 -6.92
CA LEU A 239 -6.48 -21.17 -7.68
C LEU A 239 -5.84 -19.80 -7.86
N VAL A 240 -4.79 -19.48 -7.08
CA VAL A 240 -4.07 -18.19 -7.10
C VAL A 240 -3.59 -17.79 -8.51
N ILE A 241 -3.29 -18.75 -9.37
CA ILE A 241 -2.82 -18.46 -10.75
C ILE A 241 -3.92 -17.93 -11.68
N ALA A 242 -5.19 -18.21 -11.40
CA ALA A 242 -6.31 -17.88 -12.28
C ALA A 242 -6.49 -16.36 -12.52
N PRO A 243 -6.61 -15.50 -11.47
CA PRO A 243 -6.72 -14.05 -11.67
C PRO A 243 -5.51 -13.47 -12.41
N ILE A 244 -4.31 -13.96 -12.12
CA ILE A 244 -3.07 -13.49 -12.75
C ILE A 244 -3.03 -13.79 -14.24
N ARG A 245 -3.51 -14.97 -14.66
CA ARG A 245 -3.65 -15.29 -16.09
C ARG A 245 -4.65 -14.37 -16.79
N ALA A 246 -5.75 -14.02 -16.12
CA ALA A 246 -6.72 -13.08 -16.66
C ALA A 246 -6.10 -11.68 -16.80
N GLU A 247 -5.36 -11.20 -15.80
CA GLU A 247 -4.68 -9.90 -15.86
C GLU A 247 -3.60 -9.84 -16.94
N CYS A 248 -2.83 -10.92 -17.12
CA CYS A 248 -1.84 -11.04 -18.19
C CYS A 248 -2.45 -11.16 -19.61
N SER A 249 -3.77 -11.33 -19.75
CA SER A 249 -4.41 -11.36 -21.09
C SER A 249 -4.50 -9.98 -21.75
N ASP A 250 -4.37 -8.92 -20.95
CA ASP A 250 -4.26 -7.54 -21.40
C ASP A 250 -3.14 -6.85 -20.62
N THR A 251 -1.94 -6.81 -21.20
CA THR A 251 -0.76 -6.27 -20.49
C THR A 251 -0.71 -4.74 -20.43
N TYR A 252 -1.68 -4.03 -21.00
CA TYR A 252 -1.65 -2.56 -21.08
C TYR A 252 -2.87 -1.90 -20.43
N GLY A 253 -4.03 -2.56 -20.41
CA GLY A 253 -5.21 -2.04 -19.72
C GLY A 253 -5.07 -2.08 -18.21
N SER A 254 -5.44 -0.97 -17.56
CA SER A 254 -5.42 -0.81 -16.09
C SER A 254 -4.08 -1.24 -15.48
N TYR A 255 -2.97 -0.73 -16.03
CA TYR A 255 -1.60 -1.17 -15.71
C TYR A 255 -1.27 -1.23 -14.21
N PHE A 256 -1.92 -0.39 -13.40
CA PHE A 256 -1.79 -0.41 -11.94
C PHE A 256 -2.06 -1.78 -11.30
N LYS A 257 -2.84 -2.66 -11.95
CA LYS A 257 -3.11 -4.03 -11.48
C LYS A 257 -1.82 -4.81 -11.23
N PHE A 258 -0.80 -4.62 -12.08
CA PHE A 258 0.48 -5.30 -11.89
C PHE A 258 1.23 -4.78 -10.66
N ASN A 259 1.17 -3.49 -10.35
CA ASN A 259 1.74 -2.98 -9.09
C ASN A 259 1.10 -3.68 -7.88
N ILE A 260 -0.23 -3.85 -7.90
CA ILE A 260 -0.97 -4.54 -6.84
C ILE A 260 -0.58 -6.02 -6.77
N ASP A 261 -0.47 -6.71 -7.90
CA ASP A 261 -0.06 -8.12 -7.91
C ASP A 261 1.37 -8.29 -7.38
N TYR A 262 2.29 -7.40 -7.76
CA TYR A 262 3.69 -7.47 -7.32
C TYR A 262 3.82 -7.29 -5.81
N ILE A 263 3.19 -6.28 -5.21
CA ILE A 263 3.20 -6.12 -3.74
C ILE A 263 2.48 -7.26 -3.03
N SER A 264 1.42 -7.82 -3.64
CA SER A 264 0.70 -8.95 -3.06
C SER A 264 1.58 -10.22 -3.04
N PHE A 265 2.21 -10.54 -4.17
CA PHE A 265 3.09 -11.71 -4.26
C PHE A 265 4.39 -11.54 -3.48
N PHE A 266 4.87 -10.31 -3.27
CA PHE A 266 6.01 -10.06 -2.40
C PHE A 266 5.76 -10.69 -1.03
N ASP A 267 4.65 -10.34 -0.37
CA ASP A 267 4.31 -10.87 0.95
C ASP A 267 3.84 -12.33 0.90
N LEU A 268 3.00 -12.71 -0.06
CA LEU A 268 2.49 -14.08 -0.16
C LEU A 268 3.60 -15.12 -0.35
N VAL A 269 4.62 -14.83 -1.17
CA VAL A 269 5.70 -15.78 -1.47
C VAL A 269 6.79 -15.76 -0.41
N ARG A 270 7.17 -14.57 0.08
CA ARG A 270 8.30 -14.44 1.02
C ARG A 270 7.95 -14.94 2.42
N LEU A 271 6.70 -14.72 2.87
CA LEU A 271 6.25 -15.14 4.19
C LEU A 271 5.91 -16.64 4.22
N GLU A 272 5.68 -17.28 3.06
CA GLU A 272 5.36 -18.70 3.04
C GLU A 272 6.57 -19.58 3.39
N PRO A 273 6.47 -20.42 4.45
CA PRO A 273 7.61 -21.16 4.96
C PRO A 273 8.30 -22.03 3.90
N PRO A 274 9.64 -22.17 3.96
CA PRO A 274 10.34 -23.22 3.25
C PRO A 274 9.71 -24.59 3.56
N GLY A 275 9.43 -25.38 2.51
CA GLY A 275 8.84 -26.71 2.64
C GLY A 275 7.30 -26.75 2.66
N SER A 276 6.61 -25.60 2.71
CA SER A 276 5.15 -25.59 2.58
C SER A 276 4.67 -26.17 1.24
N THR A 277 3.60 -26.95 1.28
CA THR A 277 2.92 -27.50 0.10
C THR A 277 2.17 -26.46 -0.72
N ASN A 278 1.86 -25.28 -0.15
CA ASN A 278 1.21 -24.18 -0.85
C ASN A 278 2.19 -23.34 -1.68
N ARG A 279 3.43 -23.23 -1.21
CA ARG A 279 4.47 -22.36 -1.80
C ARG A 279 4.73 -22.60 -3.29
N PRO A 280 4.72 -23.85 -3.82
CA PRO A 280 4.83 -24.09 -5.25
C PRO A 280 3.75 -23.40 -6.09
N PHE A 281 2.51 -23.33 -5.60
CA PHE A 281 1.41 -22.67 -6.30
C PHE A 281 1.62 -21.15 -6.36
N TYR A 282 2.00 -20.52 -5.24
CA TYR A 282 2.27 -19.08 -5.20
C TYR A 282 3.44 -18.71 -6.11
N LYS A 283 4.53 -19.50 -6.08
CA LYS A 283 5.66 -19.29 -6.99
C LYS A 283 5.28 -19.50 -8.45
N ALA A 284 4.33 -20.39 -8.76
CA ALA A 284 3.87 -20.60 -10.14
C ALA A 284 3.05 -19.40 -10.65
N ALA A 285 2.14 -18.87 -9.83
CA ALA A 285 1.39 -17.67 -10.16
C ALA A 285 2.30 -16.43 -10.28
N TYR A 286 3.25 -16.25 -9.36
CA TYR A 286 4.24 -15.18 -9.47
C TYR A 286 5.10 -15.29 -10.75
N ARG A 287 5.49 -16.51 -11.16
CA ARG A 287 6.19 -16.71 -12.43
C ARG A 287 5.35 -16.28 -13.64
N GLN A 288 4.04 -16.55 -13.62
CA GLN A 288 3.12 -16.09 -14.67
C GLN A 288 3.10 -14.56 -14.75
N LEU A 289 2.94 -13.88 -13.60
CA LEU A 289 3.00 -12.42 -13.52
C LEU A 289 4.32 -11.89 -14.09
N ARG A 290 5.44 -12.46 -13.65
CA ARG A 290 6.76 -12.02 -14.10
C ARG A 290 6.96 -12.25 -15.60
N GLN A 291 6.47 -13.36 -16.15
CA GLN A 291 6.58 -13.66 -17.58
C GLN A 291 5.86 -12.61 -18.45
N CYS A 292 4.67 -12.17 -18.06
CA CYS A 292 3.91 -11.20 -18.85
C CYS A 292 4.37 -9.74 -18.65
N THR A 293 5.21 -9.47 -17.65
CA THR A 293 5.69 -8.11 -17.30
C THR A 293 7.21 -7.93 -17.41
N ALA A 294 7.96 -8.97 -17.78
CA ALA A 294 9.44 -8.94 -17.78
C ALA A 294 10.04 -7.86 -18.68
N THR A 295 9.35 -7.49 -19.76
CA THR A 295 9.81 -6.50 -20.74
C THR A 295 9.29 -5.08 -20.45
N HIS A 296 8.57 -4.87 -19.35
CA HIS A 296 7.91 -3.58 -19.06
C HIS A 296 8.82 -2.51 -18.46
N GLN A 297 10.14 -2.75 -18.39
CA GLN A 297 11.13 -1.75 -17.95
C GLN A 297 10.83 -1.11 -16.58
N ASN A 298 10.37 -1.91 -15.61
CA ASN A 298 9.93 -1.41 -14.32
C ASN A 298 10.90 -1.82 -13.20
N ALA A 299 11.59 -0.84 -12.61
CA ALA A 299 12.57 -1.05 -11.54
C ALA A 299 11.96 -1.70 -10.29
N HIS A 300 10.74 -1.27 -9.89
CA HIS A 300 10.05 -1.84 -8.74
C HIS A 300 9.77 -3.34 -8.91
N PHE A 301 9.30 -3.75 -10.10
CA PHE A 301 9.05 -5.16 -10.42
C PHE A 301 10.34 -5.98 -10.39
N ASN A 302 11.44 -5.40 -10.88
CA ASN A 302 12.74 -6.05 -10.84
C ASN A 302 13.25 -6.24 -9.40
N MET A 303 13.05 -5.25 -8.53
CA MET A 303 13.45 -5.32 -7.12
C MET A 303 12.68 -6.40 -6.36
N ILE A 304 11.36 -6.52 -6.58
CA ILE A 304 10.57 -7.62 -6.02
C ILE A 304 11.04 -8.97 -6.57
N ASP A 305 11.31 -9.07 -7.87
CA ASP A 305 11.81 -10.31 -8.47
C ASP A 305 13.18 -10.71 -7.92
N ARG A 306 14.05 -9.75 -7.64
CA ARG A 306 15.32 -9.98 -6.96
C ARG A 306 15.12 -10.52 -5.56
N ALA A 307 14.19 -9.96 -4.79
CA ALA A 307 13.88 -10.43 -3.45
C ALA A 307 13.31 -11.86 -3.44
N LEU A 308 12.44 -12.21 -4.39
CA LEU A 308 11.76 -13.51 -4.42
C LEU A 308 12.55 -14.63 -5.13
N ARG A 309 13.40 -14.29 -6.10
CA ARG A 309 14.11 -15.27 -6.94
C ARG A 309 15.64 -15.19 -6.87
N GLY A 310 16.17 -14.26 -6.09
CA GLY A 310 17.60 -14.02 -5.96
C GLY A 310 18.17 -13.21 -7.13
N ALA A 311 19.49 -13.08 -7.16
CA ALA A 311 20.22 -12.26 -8.13
C ALA A 311 20.08 -12.76 -9.58
N ASN A 312 20.05 -11.82 -10.53
CA ASN A 312 20.04 -12.08 -11.96
C ASN A 312 20.79 -10.96 -12.69
N GLY A 313 21.90 -11.29 -13.37
CA GLY A 313 22.80 -10.27 -13.93
C GLY A 313 22.15 -9.29 -14.91
N SER A 314 21.28 -9.76 -15.81
CA SER A 314 20.58 -8.89 -16.78
C SER A 314 19.58 -7.98 -16.08
N ARG A 315 18.61 -8.58 -15.37
CA ARG A 315 17.56 -7.83 -14.66
C ARG A 315 18.15 -6.81 -13.69
N ASP A 316 19.18 -7.20 -12.93
CA ASP A 316 19.78 -6.33 -11.92
C ASP A 316 20.63 -5.18 -12.54
N SER A 317 21.11 -5.37 -13.77
CA SER A 317 21.71 -4.29 -14.56
C SER A 317 20.61 -3.35 -15.05
N ASP A 318 19.59 -3.89 -15.74
CA ASP A 318 18.47 -3.14 -16.30
C ASP A 318 17.75 -2.29 -15.24
N THR A 319 17.67 -2.80 -14.01
CA THR A 319 17.07 -2.07 -12.88
C THR A 319 17.74 -0.72 -12.64
N ARG A 320 19.07 -0.62 -12.78
CA ARG A 320 19.79 0.64 -12.57
C ARG A 320 19.52 1.64 -13.69
N ASP A 321 19.24 1.14 -14.90
CA ASP A 321 18.93 1.98 -16.05
C ASP A 321 17.49 2.51 -16.00
N PHE A 322 16.63 1.93 -15.15
CA PHE A 322 15.23 2.32 -14.97
C PHE A 322 14.98 3.21 -13.74
N LEU A 323 16.03 3.56 -12.98
CA LEU A 323 15.97 4.50 -11.85
C LEU A 323 16.40 5.90 -12.30
#